data_AF-A0A973DA61-F1
#
_entry.id   AF-A0A973DA61-F1
#
_cell.length_a   1.000
_cell.length_b   1.000
_cell.length_c   1.000
_cell.angle_alpha   90.00
_cell.angle_beta   90.00
_cell.angle_gamma   90.00
#
_symmetry.space_group_name_H-M   'P 1'
#
loop_
_entity.id
_entity.type
_entity.pdbx_description
1 polymer ?
#
loop_
_entity_poly.entity_id
_entity_poly.type
_entity_poly.pdbx_seq_one_letter_code
_entity_poly.pdbx_strand_id
1 'polypeptide(L)'
;MTPWAHQEELAQAGILILREYAICYLAMEERTGKTITAIQMAERSTAFRVLIITKKKALADWVNVLANLPHIKIYQTVNYHQAHKIEGKFDLVILDEAHNYISSFPKVGAIWKAVARLTKGLPIIYVSATPHAQGRAMMYHQFALSSWSPWRRYKNFYQWHKQYGYIYQVEVNGIMKNKYDRTDEDRIAAEITPMFIVKTRKELGFEHEPEDVLHYVELSEETRGYYNTLVKDELVRLPEVFLVADSQPKMRFSLHQLEGGTMKMDGEYYVLSNTEKVDYIRDRFGDTTDTVIMYNYKAELLKLERHFSNARLLQATSYAEGIDLSGYSTLVIYSQDFSTARHTQRRARQANMGRTDPIDVHYILVKKGISAQVYKTVSVKKKNFVDTVFERLV
;
A
#
# COMPACT_ATOMS: atom_id res chain seq x y z
N MET A 1 15.26 -22.99 0.66
CA MET A 1 14.04 -22.51 -0.02
C MET A 1 14.14 -22.89 -1.49
N THR A 2 13.07 -23.41 -2.07
CA THR A 2 13.00 -23.81 -3.48
C THR A 2 11.98 -22.92 -4.19
N PRO A 3 12.30 -22.35 -5.38
CA PRO A 3 11.33 -21.60 -6.16
C PRO A 3 10.12 -22.45 -6.61
N TRP A 4 8.99 -21.79 -6.82
CA TRP A 4 7.84 -22.38 -7.52
C TRP A 4 8.06 -22.34 -9.04
N ALA A 5 7.50 -23.30 -9.79
CA ALA A 5 7.73 -23.42 -11.24
C ALA A 5 7.49 -22.12 -12.01
N HIS A 6 6.36 -21.43 -11.74
CA HIS A 6 6.06 -20.15 -12.37
C HIS A 6 7.04 -19.03 -12.01
N GLN A 7 7.73 -19.09 -10.88
CA GLN A 7 8.75 -18.09 -10.54
C GLN A 7 9.97 -18.22 -11.46
N GLU A 8 10.30 -19.43 -11.89
CA GLU A 8 11.40 -19.72 -12.82
C GLU A 8 11.01 -19.37 -14.26
N GLU A 9 9.77 -19.67 -14.67
CA GLU A 9 9.19 -19.27 -15.97
C GLU A 9 9.14 -17.74 -16.11
N LEU A 10 8.61 -17.04 -15.10
CA LEU A 10 8.56 -15.58 -15.09
C LEU A 10 9.95 -14.95 -14.99
N ALA A 11 10.91 -15.62 -14.34
CA ALA A 11 12.31 -15.19 -14.35
C ALA A 11 12.96 -15.36 -15.73
N GLN A 12 12.62 -16.43 -16.48
CA GLN A 12 13.06 -16.65 -17.85
C GLN A 12 12.43 -15.63 -18.83
N ALA A 13 11.15 -15.32 -18.69
CA ALA A 13 10.51 -14.24 -19.46
C ALA A 13 11.13 -12.87 -19.10
N GLY A 14 11.32 -12.61 -17.80
CA GLY A 14 11.82 -11.34 -17.28
C GLY A 14 13.25 -11.03 -17.72
N ILE A 15 14.14 -12.03 -17.79
CA ILE A 15 15.51 -11.80 -18.26
C ILE A 15 15.59 -11.50 -19.77
N LEU A 16 14.62 -11.96 -20.58
CA LEU A 16 14.55 -11.57 -21.99
C LEU A 16 14.13 -10.10 -22.13
N ILE A 17 13.09 -9.68 -21.42
CA ILE A 17 12.64 -8.27 -21.36
C ILE A 17 13.77 -7.36 -20.85
N LEU A 18 14.48 -7.78 -19.79
CA LEU A 18 15.59 -7.01 -19.22
C LEU A 18 16.79 -6.90 -20.18
N ARG A 19 17.03 -7.90 -21.04
CA ARG A 19 18.10 -7.84 -22.07
C ARG A 19 17.76 -6.87 -23.19
N GLU A 20 16.51 -6.83 -23.64
CA GLU A 20 16.04 -5.95 -24.72
C GLU A 20 16.01 -4.48 -24.27
N TYR A 21 15.37 -4.19 -23.13
CA TYR A 21 15.05 -2.81 -22.73
C TYR A 21 15.95 -2.23 -21.63
N ALA A 22 16.82 -3.05 -21.01
CA ALA A 22 17.50 -2.74 -19.75
C ALA A 22 16.55 -2.35 -18.59
N ILE A 23 15.25 -2.62 -18.75
CA ILE A 23 14.18 -2.37 -17.78
C ILE A 23 13.25 -3.59 -17.82
N CYS A 24 12.94 -4.15 -16.65
CA CYS A 24 11.84 -5.10 -16.51
C CYS A 24 11.03 -4.78 -15.24
N TYR A 25 9.71 -4.74 -15.36
CA TYR A 25 8.80 -4.38 -14.26
C TYR A 25 7.96 -5.60 -13.87
N LEU A 26 8.25 -6.20 -12.71
CA LEU A 26 7.45 -7.27 -12.10
C LEU A 26 6.24 -6.64 -11.39
N ALA A 27 5.17 -6.42 -12.16
CA ALA A 27 3.89 -5.88 -11.74
C ALA A 27 2.91 -7.00 -11.37
N MET A 28 3.33 -7.84 -10.42
CA MET A 28 2.59 -9.05 -10.02
C MET A 28 1.86 -8.83 -8.70
N GLU A 29 0.71 -9.46 -8.50
CA GLU A 29 -0.09 -9.34 -7.28
C GLU A 29 0.65 -9.77 -6.01
N GLU A 30 0.12 -9.43 -4.84
CA GLU A 30 0.72 -9.85 -3.58
C GLU A 30 0.62 -11.36 -3.35
N ARG A 31 1.64 -11.89 -2.64
CA ARG A 31 1.87 -13.31 -2.33
C ARG A 31 2.32 -14.21 -3.51
N THR A 32 2.36 -13.69 -4.74
CA THR A 32 2.75 -14.43 -5.96
C THR A 32 4.23 -14.87 -6.06
N GLY A 33 5.12 -14.37 -5.20
CA GLY A 33 6.55 -14.76 -5.18
C GLY A 33 7.55 -13.78 -5.80
N LYS A 34 7.11 -12.56 -6.15
CA LYS A 34 7.91 -11.45 -6.73
C LYS A 34 9.39 -11.40 -6.35
N THR A 35 9.71 -11.45 -5.05
CA THR A 35 11.08 -11.37 -4.50
C THR A 35 11.98 -12.48 -5.04
N ILE A 36 11.48 -13.73 -5.05
CA ILE A 36 12.23 -14.88 -5.56
C ILE A 36 12.39 -14.77 -7.08
N THR A 37 11.34 -14.38 -7.81
CA THR A 37 11.40 -14.13 -9.25
C THR A 37 12.47 -13.09 -9.62
N ALA A 38 12.56 -11.98 -8.88
CA ALA A 38 13.57 -10.94 -9.11
C ALA A 38 15.01 -11.43 -8.84
N ILE A 39 15.22 -12.27 -7.83
CA ILE A 39 16.53 -12.91 -7.57
C ILE A 39 16.83 -13.93 -8.68
N GLN A 40 15.86 -14.74 -9.09
CA GLN A 40 16.03 -15.73 -10.17
C GLN A 40 16.31 -15.09 -11.54
N MET A 41 15.79 -13.89 -11.80
CA MET A 41 16.20 -13.04 -12.95
C MET A 41 17.65 -12.56 -12.80
N ALA A 42 18.02 -12.10 -11.60
CA ALA A 42 19.37 -11.62 -11.33
C ALA A 42 20.41 -12.73 -11.46
N GLU A 43 20.16 -13.94 -10.95
CA GLU A 43 21.00 -15.14 -11.17
C GLU A 43 21.15 -15.47 -12.66
N ARG A 44 20.07 -15.40 -13.46
CA ARG A 44 20.08 -15.63 -14.93
C ARG A 44 20.74 -14.53 -15.78
N SER A 45 21.07 -13.39 -15.18
CA SER A 45 21.75 -12.28 -15.86
C SER A 45 23.28 -12.46 -15.90
N THR A 46 23.97 -11.59 -16.65
CA THR A 46 25.45 -11.49 -16.62
C THR A 46 25.98 -10.61 -15.48
N ALA A 47 25.12 -9.95 -14.70
CA ALA A 47 25.52 -9.20 -13.52
C ALA A 47 26.11 -10.14 -12.46
N PHE A 48 27.08 -9.66 -11.66
CA PHE A 48 27.65 -10.42 -10.54
C PHE A 48 27.42 -9.76 -9.18
N ARG A 49 27.25 -8.43 -9.16
CA ARG A 49 27.04 -7.63 -7.95
C ARG A 49 25.72 -6.88 -8.08
N VAL A 50 24.76 -7.18 -7.21
CA VAL A 50 23.37 -6.73 -7.35
C VAL A 50 22.98 -5.87 -6.15
N LEU A 51 22.47 -4.66 -6.42
CA LEU A 51 21.97 -3.76 -5.37
C LEU A 51 20.45 -3.86 -5.30
N ILE A 52 19.91 -4.23 -4.14
CA ILE A 52 18.48 -4.22 -3.84
C ILE A 52 18.17 -2.98 -3.01
N ILE A 53 17.23 -2.13 -3.48
CA ILE A 53 16.73 -0.97 -2.74
C ILE A 53 15.24 -1.19 -2.42
N THR A 54 14.90 -1.24 -1.14
CA THR A 54 13.54 -1.58 -0.65
C THR A 54 13.06 -0.64 0.48
N LYS A 55 11.84 -0.85 0.97
CA LYS A 55 11.30 -0.22 2.19
C LYS A 55 12.07 -0.70 3.44
N LYS A 56 12.14 0.13 4.49
CA LYS A 56 12.82 -0.25 5.76
C LYS A 56 12.23 -1.54 6.39
N LYS A 57 10.95 -1.84 6.18
CA LYS A 57 10.28 -3.04 6.70
C LYS A 57 10.69 -4.30 5.93
N ALA A 58 10.44 -4.31 4.61
CA ALA A 58 10.75 -5.43 3.73
C ALA A 58 12.26 -5.75 3.61
N LEU A 59 13.16 -4.88 4.09
CA LEU A 59 14.60 -5.17 4.19
C LEU A 59 14.89 -6.48 4.94
N ALA A 60 14.16 -6.79 6.02
CA ALA A 60 14.30 -8.05 6.73
C ALA A 60 13.85 -9.25 5.88
N ASP A 61 12.73 -9.11 5.16
CA ASP A 61 12.19 -10.14 4.27
C ASP A 61 13.19 -10.47 3.14
N TRP A 62 13.77 -9.45 2.50
CA TRP A 62 14.80 -9.61 1.46
C TRP A 62 16.05 -10.33 1.97
N VAL A 63 16.56 -9.95 3.15
CA VAL A 63 17.70 -10.63 3.78
C VAL A 63 17.37 -12.08 4.12
N ASN A 64 16.16 -12.35 4.63
CA ASN A 64 15.70 -13.70 4.95
C ASN A 64 15.55 -14.58 3.71
N VAL A 65 15.01 -14.05 2.60
CA VAL A 65 14.93 -14.79 1.33
C VAL A 65 16.33 -15.10 0.80
N LEU A 66 17.25 -14.13 0.78
CA LEU A 66 18.64 -14.36 0.34
C LEU A 66 19.35 -15.41 1.21
N ALA A 67 19.17 -15.37 2.54
CA ALA A 67 19.77 -16.36 3.45
C ALA A 67 19.23 -17.80 3.25
N ASN A 68 18.03 -17.95 2.67
CA ASN A 68 17.37 -19.25 2.51
C ASN A 68 17.33 -19.76 1.04
N LEU A 69 17.62 -18.90 0.06
CA LEU A 69 17.58 -19.21 -1.37
C LEU A 69 19.03 -19.35 -1.91
N PRO A 70 19.44 -20.53 -2.43
CA PRO A 70 20.77 -20.69 -3.01
C PRO A 70 21.02 -19.71 -4.16
N HIS A 71 22.14 -19.00 -4.10
CA HIS A 71 22.56 -18.00 -5.07
C HIS A 71 24.11 -17.92 -5.11
N ILE A 72 24.67 -17.48 -6.24
CA ILE A 72 26.14 -17.42 -6.45
C ILE A 72 26.68 -15.98 -6.60
N LYS A 73 25.81 -14.97 -6.43
CA LYS A 73 26.11 -13.55 -6.71
C LYS A 73 26.18 -12.71 -5.44
N ILE A 74 26.84 -11.56 -5.54
CA ILE A 74 27.02 -10.65 -4.39
C ILE A 74 25.82 -9.71 -4.31
N TYR A 75 24.93 -9.94 -3.34
CA TYR A 75 23.77 -9.09 -3.07
C TYR A 75 24.05 -8.07 -1.96
N GLN A 76 23.71 -6.80 -2.20
CA GLN A 76 23.68 -5.76 -1.19
C GLN A 76 22.25 -5.24 -1.05
N THR A 77 21.62 -5.47 0.11
CA THR A 77 20.25 -5.02 0.38
C THR A 77 20.25 -3.77 1.26
N VAL A 78 19.58 -2.71 0.80
CA VAL A 78 19.54 -1.39 1.46
C VAL A 78 18.12 -0.83 1.45
N ASN A 79 17.83 0.13 2.33
CA ASN A 79 16.57 0.87 2.26
C ASN A 79 16.74 2.23 1.55
N TYR A 80 15.68 2.72 0.91
CA TYR A 80 15.68 3.99 0.16
C TYR A 80 16.26 5.18 0.92
N HIS A 81 16.00 5.30 2.23
CA HIS A 81 16.53 6.40 3.05
C HIS A 81 18.06 6.37 3.19
N GLN A 82 18.68 5.19 3.10
CA GLN A 82 20.13 4.99 3.18
C GLN A 82 20.84 4.93 1.81
N ALA A 83 20.12 5.00 0.68
CA ALA A 83 20.69 4.97 -0.68
C ALA A 83 21.78 6.05 -0.92
N HIS A 84 21.71 7.18 -0.20
CA HIS A 84 22.73 8.23 -0.28
C HIS A 84 24.10 7.83 0.30
N LYS A 85 24.17 6.78 1.13
CA LYS A 85 25.41 6.26 1.76
C LYS A 85 26.08 5.12 0.99
N ILE A 86 25.53 4.71 -0.15
CA ILE A 86 25.99 3.53 -0.87
C ILE A 86 27.12 3.89 -1.83
N GLU A 87 28.17 3.08 -1.81
CA GLU A 87 29.41 3.25 -2.59
C GLU A 87 29.87 1.89 -3.13
N GLY A 88 30.92 1.84 -3.94
CA GLY A 88 31.19 0.72 -4.85
C GLY A 88 30.42 0.91 -6.15
N LYS A 89 29.66 -0.10 -6.63
CA LYS A 89 28.66 0.10 -7.71
C LYS A 89 27.10 -0.51 -7.36
N PHE A 90 27.28 -1.54 -8.33
CA PHE A 90 26.56 -2.79 -8.74
C PHE A 90 26.89 -3.10 -10.21
N ASP A 91 26.30 -4.13 -10.81
CA ASP A 91 26.14 -4.36 -12.26
C ASP A 91 24.64 -4.42 -12.67
N LEU A 92 23.74 -4.49 -11.68
CA LEU A 92 22.28 -4.58 -11.79
C LEU A 92 21.66 -3.95 -10.54
N VAL A 93 20.52 -3.27 -10.69
CA VAL A 93 19.74 -2.73 -9.55
C VAL A 93 18.34 -3.33 -9.53
N ILE A 94 17.88 -3.73 -8.34
CA ILE A 94 16.50 -4.13 -8.07
C ILE A 94 15.84 -3.04 -7.21
N LEU A 95 14.75 -2.45 -7.70
CA LEU A 95 13.98 -1.40 -7.05
C LEU A 95 12.61 -1.95 -6.61
N ASP A 96 12.54 -2.34 -5.35
CA ASP A 96 11.35 -2.86 -4.72
C ASP A 96 10.46 -1.73 -4.20
N GLU A 97 9.15 -1.83 -4.42
CA GLU A 97 8.13 -0.86 -4.01
C GLU A 97 8.44 0.60 -4.38
N ALA A 98 9.14 0.79 -5.51
CA ALA A 98 9.63 2.08 -6.01
C ALA A 98 8.57 3.19 -6.08
N HIS A 99 7.30 2.82 -6.28
CA HIS A 99 6.18 3.74 -6.35
C HIS A 99 6.04 4.66 -5.13
N ASN A 100 6.58 4.27 -3.97
CA ASN A 100 6.49 5.00 -2.70
C ASN A 100 7.47 6.18 -2.56
N TYR A 101 8.63 6.12 -3.22
CA TYR A 101 9.72 7.09 -3.02
C TYR A 101 10.26 7.73 -4.30
N ILE A 102 9.99 7.12 -5.46
CA ILE A 102 10.55 7.51 -6.75
C ILE A 102 9.51 8.25 -7.63
N SER A 103 8.22 8.06 -7.39
CA SER A 103 7.13 8.57 -8.25
C SER A 103 6.67 10.00 -7.99
N SER A 104 7.35 10.78 -7.16
CA SER A 104 6.92 12.16 -6.85
C SER A 104 6.93 13.04 -8.12
N PHE A 105 5.81 13.68 -8.45
CA PHE A 105 5.69 14.61 -9.59
C PHE A 105 5.04 15.94 -9.16
N PRO A 106 5.26 17.05 -9.87
CA PRO A 106 6.12 17.24 -11.06
C PRO A 106 7.62 17.42 -10.72
N LYS A 107 8.02 17.34 -9.45
CA LYS A 107 9.42 17.49 -8.99
C LYS A 107 9.90 16.25 -8.23
N VAL A 108 11.19 15.92 -8.38
CA VAL A 108 11.85 14.79 -7.70
C VAL A 108 12.35 15.15 -6.30
N GLY A 109 12.19 14.22 -5.35
CA GLY A 109 12.74 14.33 -3.98
C GLY A 109 14.24 14.01 -3.87
N ALA A 110 14.81 14.16 -2.68
CA ALA A 110 16.22 13.85 -2.41
C ALA A 110 16.56 12.35 -2.58
N ILE A 111 15.66 11.46 -2.16
CA ILE A 111 15.81 10.00 -2.31
C ILE A 111 15.94 9.62 -3.79
N TRP A 112 15.10 10.19 -4.66
CA TRP A 112 15.18 9.98 -6.11
C TRP A 112 16.57 10.30 -6.65
N LYS A 113 17.15 11.44 -6.27
CA LYS A 113 18.50 11.85 -6.71
C LYS A 113 19.58 10.87 -6.22
N ALA A 114 19.45 10.37 -5.00
CA ALA A 114 20.37 9.38 -4.44
C ALA A 114 20.31 8.03 -5.19
N VAL A 115 19.10 7.59 -5.58
CA VAL A 115 18.91 6.36 -6.38
C VAL A 115 19.35 6.56 -7.84
N ALA A 116 19.06 7.71 -8.45
CA ALA A 116 19.48 8.02 -9.83
C ALA A 116 21.01 8.00 -10.04
N ARG A 117 21.79 8.27 -8.98
CA ARG A 117 23.25 8.09 -8.98
C ARG A 117 23.66 6.61 -9.07
N LEU A 118 22.88 5.72 -8.45
CA LEU A 118 23.16 4.27 -8.35
C LEU A 118 22.65 3.49 -9.56
N THR A 119 21.56 3.93 -10.20
CA THR A 119 20.98 3.27 -11.39
C THR A 119 21.59 3.72 -12.72
N LYS A 120 22.36 4.82 -12.74
CA LYS A 120 22.88 5.43 -13.98
C LYS A 120 23.75 4.43 -14.76
N GLY A 121 23.27 4.03 -15.94
CA GLY A 121 23.98 3.13 -16.84
C GLY A 121 23.93 1.66 -16.43
N LEU A 122 23.04 1.27 -15.52
CA LEU A 122 22.78 -0.12 -15.16
C LEU A 122 21.35 -0.55 -15.55
N PRO A 123 21.13 -1.84 -15.88
CA PRO A 123 19.78 -2.38 -16.01
C PRO A 123 19.03 -2.33 -14.67
N ILE A 124 17.71 -2.23 -14.73
CA ILE A 124 16.85 -2.09 -13.55
C ILE A 124 15.69 -3.10 -13.59
N ILE A 125 15.56 -3.89 -12.53
CA ILE A 125 14.35 -4.68 -12.24
C ILE A 125 13.50 -3.89 -11.24
N TYR A 126 12.27 -3.56 -11.60
CA TYR A 126 11.31 -2.96 -10.67
C TYR A 126 10.37 -4.04 -10.13
N VAL A 127 9.99 -3.94 -8.87
CA VAL A 127 9.13 -4.93 -8.18
C VAL A 127 8.02 -4.21 -7.42
N SER A 128 6.75 -4.47 -7.72
CA SER A 128 5.60 -3.92 -6.97
C SER A 128 4.28 -4.59 -7.38
N ALA A 129 3.30 -4.65 -6.48
CA ALA A 129 1.93 -5.03 -6.87
C ALA A 129 1.10 -3.88 -7.46
N THR A 130 1.43 -2.61 -7.17
CA THR A 130 0.58 -1.46 -7.53
C THR A 130 1.38 -0.26 -8.08
N PRO A 131 2.14 -0.45 -9.18
CA PRO A 131 3.17 0.49 -9.65
C PRO A 131 2.68 1.90 -10.02
N HIS A 132 1.39 2.08 -10.33
CA HIS A 132 0.74 3.35 -10.66
C HIS A 132 -0.61 3.52 -9.95
N ALA A 133 -0.69 3.18 -8.66
CA ALA A 133 -1.92 3.25 -7.85
C ALA A 133 -2.63 4.62 -7.79
N GLN A 134 -1.98 5.70 -8.27
CA GLN A 134 -2.53 7.06 -8.36
C GLN A 134 -2.51 7.65 -9.79
N GLY A 135 -2.44 6.79 -10.82
CA GLY A 135 -2.43 7.18 -12.25
C GLY A 135 -1.03 7.10 -12.88
N ARG A 136 -0.96 6.95 -14.22
CA ARG A 136 0.30 6.69 -14.92
C ARG A 136 1.27 7.88 -14.96
N ALA A 137 0.84 9.08 -14.57
CA ALA A 137 1.73 10.20 -14.21
C ALA A 137 2.85 9.81 -13.22
N MET A 138 2.59 8.84 -12.32
CA MET A 138 3.59 8.26 -11.41
C MET A 138 4.76 7.57 -12.12
N MET A 139 4.58 7.10 -13.36
CA MET A 139 5.58 6.28 -14.05
C MET A 139 6.78 7.09 -14.52
N TYR A 140 6.61 8.39 -14.86
CA TYR A 140 7.68 9.19 -15.48
C TYR A 140 8.97 9.19 -14.65
N HIS A 141 8.88 9.54 -13.37
CA HIS A 141 10.09 9.58 -12.52
C HIS A 141 10.59 8.18 -12.11
N GLN A 142 9.77 7.14 -12.17
CA GLN A 142 10.26 5.76 -12.04
C GLN A 142 11.16 5.41 -13.23
N PHE A 143 10.65 5.55 -14.46
CA PHE A 143 11.39 5.23 -15.68
C PHE A 143 12.55 6.19 -15.96
N ALA A 144 12.51 7.44 -15.48
CA ALA A 144 13.62 8.39 -15.60
C ALA A 144 14.88 8.02 -14.77
N LEU A 145 14.84 6.97 -13.94
CA LEU A 145 16.03 6.40 -13.30
C LEU A 145 16.92 5.60 -14.29
N SER A 146 16.39 5.14 -15.41
CA SER A 146 17.10 4.32 -16.40
C SER A 146 17.66 5.13 -17.55
N SER A 147 18.91 4.85 -17.96
CA SER A 147 19.50 5.40 -19.20
C SER A 147 18.79 4.95 -20.48
N TRP A 148 17.98 3.89 -20.39
CA TRP A 148 17.19 3.32 -21.50
C TRP A 148 15.71 3.71 -21.45
N SER A 149 15.33 4.67 -20.59
CA SER A 149 13.96 5.18 -20.49
C SER A 149 13.36 5.53 -21.87
N PRO A 150 12.12 5.10 -22.20
CA PRO A 150 11.43 5.50 -23.43
C PRO A 150 11.25 7.02 -23.50
N TRP A 151 11.25 7.68 -22.33
CA TRP A 151 11.06 9.11 -22.16
C TRP A 151 12.36 9.91 -22.05
N ARG A 152 13.53 9.29 -22.28
CA ARG A 152 14.85 9.96 -22.26
C ARG A 152 14.98 11.14 -23.24
N ARG A 153 14.08 11.25 -24.23
CA ARG A 153 13.96 12.38 -25.16
C ARG A 153 13.45 13.68 -24.50
N TYR A 154 12.82 13.61 -23.33
CA TYR A 154 12.27 14.77 -22.61
C TYR A 154 13.21 15.18 -21.47
N LYS A 155 13.66 16.45 -21.47
CA LYS A 155 14.65 16.96 -20.50
C LYS A 155 14.10 17.04 -19.06
N ASN A 156 12.78 17.00 -18.88
CA ASN A 156 12.11 17.00 -17.57
C ASN A 156 10.63 16.62 -17.70
N PHE A 157 9.99 16.36 -16.55
CA PHE A 157 8.57 16.01 -16.45
C PHE A 157 7.63 16.98 -17.19
N TYR A 158 7.88 18.30 -17.18
CA TYR A 158 6.98 19.25 -17.87
C TYR A 158 7.05 19.13 -19.40
N GLN A 159 8.21 18.78 -19.96
CA GLN A 159 8.32 18.50 -21.40
C GLN A 159 7.60 17.21 -21.80
N TRP A 160 7.65 16.19 -20.94
CA TRP A 160 6.89 14.96 -21.11
C TRP A 160 5.38 15.22 -20.95
N HIS A 161 4.95 15.87 -19.86
CA HIS A 161 3.53 16.15 -19.59
C HIS A 161 2.89 17.06 -20.66
N LYS A 162 3.66 17.88 -21.39
CA LYS A 162 3.15 18.59 -22.59
C LYS A 162 2.76 17.68 -23.76
N GLN A 163 3.11 16.40 -23.71
CA GLN A 163 2.83 15.41 -24.76
C GLN A 163 1.86 14.31 -24.29
N TYR A 164 1.89 13.93 -23.01
CA TYR A 164 1.05 12.84 -22.45
C TYR A 164 0.08 13.32 -21.37
N GLY A 165 -0.09 14.63 -21.12
CA GLY A 165 -0.78 15.11 -19.92
C GLY A 165 -1.69 16.31 -20.10
N TYR A 166 -2.77 16.33 -19.32
CA TYR A 166 -3.84 17.34 -19.37
C TYR A 166 -3.75 18.24 -18.14
N ILE A 167 -3.20 19.44 -18.30
CA ILE A 167 -3.09 20.41 -17.20
C ILE A 167 -4.48 20.95 -16.89
N TYR A 168 -4.84 20.92 -15.60
CA TYR A 168 -6.01 21.60 -15.06
C TYR A 168 -5.60 22.44 -13.85
N GLN A 169 -6.48 23.31 -13.36
CA GLN A 169 -6.25 24.10 -12.15
C GLN A 169 -7.23 23.70 -11.05
N VAL A 170 -6.78 23.81 -9.81
CA VAL A 170 -7.66 23.81 -8.63
C VAL A 170 -7.26 24.96 -7.71
N GLU A 171 -8.23 25.54 -7.04
CA GLU A 171 -7.98 26.51 -5.99
C GLU A 171 -7.51 25.79 -4.71
N VAL A 172 -6.46 26.30 -4.07
CA VAL A 172 -6.01 25.84 -2.75
C VAL A 172 -5.62 27.06 -1.92
N ASN A 173 -6.49 27.40 -0.97
CA ASN A 173 -6.38 28.56 -0.07
C ASN A 173 -6.33 29.89 -0.85
N GLY A 174 -7.33 30.18 -1.69
CA GLY A 174 -7.38 31.40 -2.51
C GLY A 174 -6.43 31.43 -3.71
N ILE A 175 -5.58 30.41 -3.88
CA ILE A 175 -4.54 30.39 -4.92
C ILE A 175 -4.81 29.25 -5.90
N MET A 176 -5.05 29.62 -7.17
CA MET A 176 -5.14 28.67 -8.29
C MET A 176 -3.78 28.00 -8.55
N LYS A 177 -3.76 26.67 -8.54
CA LYS A 177 -2.55 25.85 -8.71
C LYS A 177 -2.74 24.83 -9.82
N ASN A 178 -1.81 24.80 -10.77
CA ASN A 178 -1.77 23.80 -11.83
C ASN A 178 -1.59 22.39 -11.25
N LYS A 179 -2.31 21.45 -11.83
CA LYS A 179 -2.31 20.02 -11.54
C LYS A 179 -1.80 19.22 -12.74
N TYR A 180 -1.20 18.06 -12.45
CA TYR A 180 -0.36 17.30 -13.39
C TYR A 180 -0.53 15.77 -13.25
N ASP A 181 -1.66 15.36 -12.67
CA ASP A 181 -2.05 13.98 -12.34
C ASP A 181 -2.97 13.34 -13.39
N ARG A 182 -3.38 14.08 -14.43
CA ARG A 182 -4.20 13.58 -15.53
C ARG A 182 -3.35 13.34 -16.76
N THR A 183 -3.31 12.10 -17.22
CA THR A 183 -2.47 11.65 -18.33
C THR A 183 -3.26 10.90 -19.40
N ASP A 184 -2.72 10.86 -20.60
CA ASP A 184 -3.10 9.96 -21.70
C ASP A 184 -2.65 8.54 -21.31
N GLU A 185 -3.56 7.87 -20.59
CA GLU A 185 -3.29 6.59 -19.92
C GLU A 185 -2.94 5.47 -20.91
N ASP A 186 -3.61 5.44 -22.07
CA ASP A 186 -3.45 4.39 -23.08
C ASP A 186 -2.15 4.58 -23.89
N ARG A 187 -1.81 5.83 -24.25
CA ARG A 187 -0.52 6.12 -24.89
C ARG A 187 0.66 5.82 -23.98
N ILE A 188 0.55 6.09 -22.67
CA ILE A 188 1.57 5.67 -21.71
C ILE A 188 1.61 4.15 -21.60
N ALA A 189 0.46 3.47 -21.54
CA ALA A 189 0.39 2.02 -21.47
C ALA A 189 1.08 1.36 -22.69
N ALA A 190 0.82 1.84 -23.90
CA ALA A 190 1.43 1.33 -25.13
C ALA A 190 2.96 1.44 -25.12
N GLU A 191 3.51 2.57 -24.66
CA GLU A 191 4.96 2.77 -24.58
C GLU A 191 5.66 1.98 -23.46
N ILE A 192 4.96 1.53 -22.41
CA ILE A 192 5.58 0.80 -21.27
C ILE A 192 5.26 -0.70 -21.20
N THR A 193 4.15 -1.16 -21.77
CA THR A 193 3.72 -2.57 -21.68
C THR A 193 4.79 -3.60 -22.09
N PRO A 194 5.62 -3.38 -23.13
CA PRO A 194 6.68 -4.32 -23.50
C PRO A 194 7.74 -4.56 -22.42
N MET A 195 7.84 -3.68 -21.42
CA MET A 195 8.77 -3.77 -20.29
C MET A 195 8.14 -4.38 -19.02
N PHE A 196 6.89 -4.84 -19.08
CA PHE A 196 6.13 -5.32 -17.92
C PHE A 196 5.89 -6.83 -17.95
N ILE A 197 6.01 -7.46 -16.79
CA ILE A 197 5.38 -8.75 -16.47
C ILE A 197 4.25 -8.47 -15.50
N VAL A 198 3.02 -8.68 -15.95
CA VAL A 198 1.81 -8.62 -15.13
C VAL A 198 1.34 -10.05 -14.84
N LYS A 199 1.10 -10.38 -13.57
CA LYS A 199 0.43 -11.63 -13.16
C LYS A 199 -0.47 -11.43 -11.96
N THR A 200 -1.70 -11.89 -12.08
CA THR A 200 -2.63 -12.12 -10.98
C THR A 200 -2.32 -13.41 -10.23
N ARG A 201 -2.82 -13.55 -9.00
CA ARG A 201 -2.83 -14.82 -8.27
C ARG A 201 -3.62 -15.91 -9.01
N LYS A 202 -4.77 -15.54 -9.59
CA LYS A 202 -5.63 -16.45 -10.37
C LYS A 202 -4.91 -17.06 -11.59
N GLU A 203 -4.11 -16.29 -12.32
CA GLU A 203 -3.26 -16.81 -13.40
C GLU A 203 -2.14 -17.75 -12.92
N LEU A 204 -1.83 -17.74 -11.64
CA LEU A 204 -0.76 -18.53 -11.00
C LEU A 204 -1.32 -19.68 -10.15
N GLY A 205 -2.59 -20.06 -10.36
CA GLY A 205 -3.20 -21.25 -9.74
C GLY A 205 -3.53 -21.11 -8.26
N PHE A 206 -3.68 -19.90 -7.72
CA PHE A 206 -4.28 -19.72 -6.39
C PHE A 206 -5.76 -20.10 -6.46
N GLU A 207 -6.19 -21.03 -5.60
CA GLU A 207 -7.57 -21.54 -5.58
C GLU A 207 -8.57 -20.49 -5.08
N HIS A 208 -8.24 -19.80 -3.99
CA HIS A 208 -9.09 -18.80 -3.36
C HIS A 208 -8.52 -17.38 -3.47
N GLU A 209 -9.38 -16.45 -3.89
CA GLU A 209 -9.14 -15.01 -3.80
C GLU A 209 -9.75 -14.45 -2.50
N PRO A 210 -9.21 -13.36 -1.92
CA PRO A 210 -9.86 -12.69 -0.81
C PRO A 210 -11.19 -12.06 -1.22
N GLU A 211 -12.25 -12.27 -0.46
CA GLU A 211 -13.56 -11.63 -0.60
C GLU A 211 -13.82 -10.67 0.57
N ASP A 212 -14.39 -9.48 0.29
CA ASP A 212 -14.66 -8.46 1.33
C ASP A 212 -16.08 -8.66 1.89
N VAL A 213 -16.20 -9.24 3.09
CA VAL A 213 -17.48 -9.46 3.78
C VAL A 213 -17.82 -8.24 4.62
N LEU A 214 -19.01 -7.64 4.44
CA LEU A 214 -19.34 -6.35 5.04
C LEU A 214 -20.31 -6.49 6.22
N HIS A 215 -19.87 -6.00 7.38
CA HIS A 215 -20.62 -6.01 8.62
C HIS A 215 -21.00 -4.58 9.00
N TYR A 216 -22.30 -4.29 9.09
CA TYR A 216 -22.81 -2.95 9.43
C TYR A 216 -23.28 -2.89 10.89
N VAL A 217 -22.54 -2.15 11.68
CA VAL A 217 -22.83 -1.81 13.08
C VAL A 217 -23.65 -0.52 13.13
N GLU A 218 -24.62 -0.45 14.04
CA GLU A 218 -25.30 0.80 14.38
C GLU A 218 -24.71 1.36 15.68
N LEU A 219 -24.41 2.66 15.71
CA LEU A 219 -23.97 3.34 16.92
C LEU A 219 -25.14 3.44 17.91
N SER A 220 -24.84 3.35 19.21
CA SER A 220 -25.79 3.65 20.29
C SER A 220 -26.28 5.11 20.20
N GLU A 221 -27.40 5.43 20.86
CA GLU A 221 -27.98 6.77 20.78
C GLU A 221 -27.04 7.86 21.32
N GLU A 222 -26.25 7.55 22.36
CA GLU A 222 -25.23 8.45 22.92
C GLU A 222 -24.10 8.70 21.91
N THR A 223 -23.44 7.65 21.41
CA THR A 223 -22.35 7.78 20.42
C THR A 223 -22.84 8.47 19.14
N ARG A 224 -24.07 8.17 18.69
CA ARG A 224 -24.72 8.79 17.53
C ARG A 224 -25.02 10.27 17.78
N GLY A 225 -25.43 10.63 18.99
CA GLY A 225 -25.60 12.03 19.43
C GLY A 225 -24.28 12.80 19.33
N TYR A 226 -23.19 12.25 19.88
CA TYR A 226 -21.86 12.84 19.75
C TYR A 226 -21.38 12.95 18.29
N TYR A 227 -21.61 11.91 17.50
CA TYR A 227 -21.24 11.87 16.08
C TYR A 227 -21.95 12.97 15.28
N ASN A 228 -23.28 13.04 15.38
CA ASN A 228 -24.07 14.01 14.62
C ASN A 228 -23.83 15.44 15.11
N THR A 229 -23.55 15.65 16.41
CA THR A 229 -23.10 16.95 16.93
C THR A 229 -21.78 17.36 16.28
N LEU A 230 -20.78 16.48 16.26
CA LEU A 230 -19.47 16.75 15.65
C LEU A 230 -19.58 17.07 14.14
N VAL A 231 -20.40 16.32 13.38
CA VAL A 231 -20.62 16.57 11.94
C VAL A 231 -21.22 17.96 11.68
N LYS A 232 -22.17 18.39 12.54
CA LYS A 232 -22.98 19.59 12.37
C LYS A 232 -22.30 20.86 12.89
N ASP A 233 -21.80 20.81 14.12
CA ASP A 233 -21.33 21.98 14.88
C ASP A 233 -19.80 22.11 14.89
N GLU A 234 -19.09 21.19 14.23
CA GLU A 234 -17.61 21.09 14.15
C GLU A 234 -16.88 20.94 15.49
N LEU A 235 -17.62 20.71 16.57
CA LEU A 235 -17.10 20.47 17.91
C LEU A 235 -18.01 19.49 18.66
N VAL A 236 -17.47 18.81 19.67
CA VAL A 236 -18.25 17.93 20.56
C VAL A 236 -17.61 17.83 21.94
N ARG A 237 -18.44 17.83 22.98
CA ARG A 237 -18.03 17.52 24.36
C ARG A 237 -18.31 16.05 24.66
N LEU A 238 -17.26 15.25 24.73
CA LEU A 238 -17.29 13.90 25.29
C LEU A 238 -17.03 13.97 26.81
N PRO A 239 -17.28 12.89 27.59
CA PRO A 239 -17.11 12.93 29.05
C PRO A 239 -15.70 13.32 29.52
N GLU A 240 -14.66 12.83 28.85
CA GLU A 240 -13.25 13.08 29.20
C GLU A 240 -12.59 14.22 28.39
N VAL A 241 -13.18 14.65 27.28
CA VAL A 241 -12.47 15.46 26.26
C VAL A 241 -13.40 16.36 25.45
N PHE A 242 -12.99 17.61 25.22
CA PHE A 242 -13.69 18.56 24.35
C PHE A 242 -12.96 18.70 23.01
N LEU A 243 -13.54 18.13 21.95
CA LEU A 243 -12.96 18.09 20.62
C LEU A 243 -13.44 19.27 19.76
N VAL A 244 -12.51 19.90 19.04
CA VAL A 244 -12.78 20.85 17.95
C VAL A 244 -12.19 20.31 16.65
N ALA A 245 -12.99 20.22 15.59
CA ALA A 245 -12.66 19.64 14.29
C ALA A 245 -12.59 20.69 13.16
N ASP A 246 -11.86 21.78 13.43
CA ASP A 246 -11.52 22.98 12.62
C ASP A 246 -11.17 22.80 11.12
N SER A 247 -11.13 21.59 10.60
CA SER A 247 -10.67 21.29 9.24
C SER A 247 -11.15 19.92 8.77
N GLN A 248 -11.46 19.79 7.47
CA GLN A 248 -11.97 18.52 6.89
C GLN A 248 -11.08 17.29 7.16
N PRO A 249 -9.73 17.38 7.19
CA PRO A 249 -8.89 16.26 7.63
C PRO A 249 -9.16 15.87 9.09
N LYS A 250 -9.20 16.84 10.01
CA LYS A 250 -9.42 16.63 11.45
C LYS A 250 -10.80 16.02 11.69
N MET A 251 -11.83 16.57 11.05
CA MET A 251 -13.20 16.02 11.00
C MET A 251 -13.20 14.53 10.60
N ARG A 252 -12.61 14.18 9.44
CA ARG A 252 -12.52 12.78 8.99
C ARG A 252 -11.83 11.88 10.01
N PHE A 253 -10.67 12.28 10.53
CA PHE A 253 -9.90 11.45 11.44
C PHE A 253 -10.61 11.28 12.79
N SER A 254 -11.31 12.30 13.29
CA SER A 254 -12.08 12.23 14.52
C SER A 254 -13.33 11.36 14.39
N LEU A 255 -14.15 11.55 13.36
CA LEU A 255 -15.34 10.71 13.12
C LEU A 255 -14.96 9.22 12.99
N HIS A 256 -13.87 8.92 12.27
CA HIS A 256 -13.44 7.54 12.08
C HIS A 256 -12.80 6.91 13.34
N GLN A 257 -12.22 7.71 14.25
CA GLN A 257 -11.76 7.24 15.56
C GLN A 257 -12.93 7.03 16.54
N LEU A 258 -13.95 7.91 16.50
CA LEU A 258 -15.17 7.80 17.30
C LEU A 258 -15.97 6.53 16.96
N GLU A 259 -16.06 6.16 15.68
CA GLU A 259 -16.60 4.85 15.24
C GLU A 259 -15.75 3.66 15.72
N GLY A 260 -14.47 3.87 16.00
CA GLY A 260 -13.59 2.90 16.66
C GLY A 260 -13.63 2.97 18.18
N GLY A 261 -14.46 3.84 18.78
CA GLY A 261 -14.55 4.06 20.22
C GLY A 261 -13.26 4.62 20.84
N THR A 262 -12.58 5.52 20.12
CA THR A 262 -11.31 6.14 20.51
C THR A 262 -11.24 7.61 20.09
N MET A 263 -10.25 8.36 20.58
CA MET A 263 -9.91 9.67 20.05
C MET A 263 -8.40 9.93 20.13
N LYS A 264 -7.90 10.83 19.29
CA LYS A 264 -6.60 11.47 19.47
C LYS A 264 -6.77 12.98 19.50
N MET A 265 -6.27 13.65 20.54
CA MET A 265 -6.31 15.10 20.67
C MET A 265 -5.01 15.62 21.31
N ASP A 266 -4.49 16.73 20.79
CA ASP A 266 -3.32 17.50 21.29
C ASP A 266 -2.01 16.72 21.56
N GLY A 267 -1.94 15.47 21.12
CA GLY A 267 -0.81 14.56 21.29
C GLY A 267 -1.25 13.22 21.88
N GLU A 268 -2.20 13.29 22.81
CA GLU A 268 -2.71 12.20 23.65
C GLU A 268 -3.75 11.31 22.96
N TYR A 269 -3.94 10.12 23.53
CA TYR A 269 -4.80 9.05 23.02
C TYR A 269 -5.84 8.66 24.08
N TYR A 270 -7.11 8.72 23.71
CA TYR A 270 -8.24 8.44 24.58
C TYR A 270 -8.97 7.17 24.11
N VAL A 271 -9.38 6.34 25.06
CA VAL A 271 -10.23 5.15 24.83
C VAL A 271 -11.61 5.47 25.36
N LEU A 272 -12.57 5.66 24.46
CA LEU A 272 -13.93 6.08 24.81
C LEU A 272 -14.74 4.91 25.37
N SER A 273 -15.83 5.21 26.07
CA SER A 273 -16.75 4.23 26.67
C SER A 273 -17.44 3.31 25.65
N ASN A 274 -17.72 3.81 24.44
CA ASN A 274 -18.58 3.11 23.48
C ASN A 274 -17.89 1.90 22.83
N THR A 275 -18.59 0.76 22.78
CA THR A 275 -18.03 -0.56 22.42
C THR A 275 -18.68 -1.20 21.20
N GLU A 276 -19.53 -0.52 20.43
CA GLU A 276 -20.45 -1.16 19.48
C GLU A 276 -19.75 -2.04 18.42
N LYS A 277 -18.54 -1.66 17.96
CA LYS A 277 -17.71 -2.49 17.08
C LYS A 277 -17.02 -3.66 17.78
N VAL A 278 -16.61 -3.48 19.03
CA VAL A 278 -15.97 -4.53 19.85
C VAL A 278 -16.98 -5.63 20.15
N ASP A 279 -18.17 -5.25 20.62
CA ASP A 279 -19.22 -6.18 20.99
C ASP A 279 -19.67 -6.99 19.78
N TYR A 280 -19.90 -6.33 18.63
CA TYR A 280 -20.20 -7.02 17.37
C TYR A 280 -19.14 -8.07 16.99
N ILE A 281 -17.85 -7.79 17.18
CA ILE A 281 -16.78 -8.75 16.87
C ILE A 281 -16.81 -9.92 17.86
N ARG A 282 -16.97 -9.66 19.16
CA ARG A 282 -17.04 -10.71 20.20
C ARG A 282 -18.25 -11.62 19.98
N ASP A 283 -19.41 -11.07 19.65
CA ASP A 283 -20.63 -11.82 19.38
C ASP A 283 -20.55 -12.63 18.07
N ARG A 284 -19.84 -12.12 17.05
CA ARG A 284 -19.78 -12.75 15.71
C ARG A 284 -18.62 -13.73 15.52
N PHE A 285 -17.47 -13.47 16.13
CA PHE A 285 -16.22 -14.21 15.90
C PHE A 285 -15.57 -14.73 17.20
N GLY A 286 -16.02 -14.24 18.37
CA GLY A 286 -15.42 -14.56 19.66
C GLY A 286 -14.08 -13.85 19.92
N ASP A 287 -13.38 -14.32 20.95
CA ASP A 287 -11.99 -13.97 21.25
C ASP A 287 -11.15 -15.25 21.19
N THR A 288 -10.66 -15.57 20.00
CA THR A 288 -10.01 -16.85 19.66
C THR A 288 -8.63 -16.63 19.04
N THR A 289 -7.71 -17.58 19.25
CA THR A 289 -6.34 -17.53 18.69
C THR A 289 -6.30 -17.47 17.17
N ASP A 290 -7.35 -17.97 16.51
CA ASP A 290 -7.44 -18.06 15.05
C ASP A 290 -8.02 -16.79 14.41
N THR A 291 -8.43 -15.82 15.24
CA THR A 291 -8.92 -14.50 14.83
C THR A 291 -7.81 -13.47 14.83
N VAL A 292 -7.66 -12.76 13.71
CA VAL A 292 -6.76 -11.60 13.57
C VAL A 292 -7.58 -10.33 13.47
N ILE A 293 -7.33 -9.35 14.34
CA ILE A 293 -8.02 -8.05 14.30
C ILE A 293 -7.04 -6.96 13.84
N MET A 294 -7.29 -6.42 12.65
CA MET A 294 -6.49 -5.36 12.05
C MET A 294 -7.11 -3.97 12.29
N TYR A 295 -6.41 -3.15 13.05
CA TYR A 295 -6.79 -1.78 13.43
C TYR A 295 -5.82 -0.75 12.81
N ASN A 296 -6.16 0.54 12.85
CA ASN A 296 -5.42 1.60 12.16
C ASN A 296 -4.74 2.59 13.13
N TYR A 297 -5.48 3.06 14.14
CA TYR A 297 -5.06 4.09 15.09
C TYR A 297 -4.43 3.47 16.34
N LYS A 298 -3.46 4.16 16.95
CA LYS A 298 -2.75 3.63 18.14
C LYS A 298 -3.69 3.41 19.36
N ALA A 299 -4.69 4.27 19.51
CA ALA A 299 -5.69 4.16 20.59
C ALA A 299 -6.56 2.90 20.48
N GLU A 300 -6.75 2.35 19.27
CA GLU A 300 -7.57 1.15 19.07
C GLU A 300 -6.90 -0.10 19.65
N LEU A 301 -5.56 -0.14 19.69
CA LEU A 301 -4.84 -1.21 20.42
C LEU A 301 -5.23 -1.20 21.90
N LEU A 302 -5.09 -0.05 22.57
CA LEU A 302 -5.41 0.15 23.99
C LEU A 302 -6.89 -0.08 24.33
N LYS A 303 -7.77 -0.10 23.33
CA LYS A 303 -9.17 -0.51 23.46
C LYS A 303 -9.31 -2.02 23.28
N LEU A 304 -8.81 -2.57 22.18
CA LEU A 304 -8.93 -3.98 21.84
C LEU A 304 -8.27 -4.89 22.89
N GLU A 305 -7.12 -4.49 23.45
CA GLU A 305 -6.43 -5.19 24.56
C GLU A 305 -7.28 -5.30 25.84
N ARG A 306 -8.32 -4.47 26.02
CA ARG A 306 -9.26 -4.56 27.17
C ARG A 306 -10.38 -5.58 26.95
N HIS A 307 -10.55 -6.08 25.72
CA HIS A 307 -11.71 -6.87 25.31
C HIS A 307 -11.37 -8.16 24.56
N PHE A 308 -10.13 -8.30 24.10
CA PHE A 308 -9.58 -9.46 23.41
C PHE A 308 -8.24 -9.85 24.05
N SER A 309 -8.20 -11.05 24.62
CA SER A 309 -7.00 -11.65 25.25
C SER A 309 -6.34 -12.69 24.34
N ASN A 310 -7.08 -13.30 23.42
CA ASN A 310 -6.62 -14.41 22.57
C ASN A 310 -6.43 -13.98 21.10
N ALA A 311 -7.28 -13.08 20.59
CA ALA A 311 -7.25 -12.64 19.21
C ALA A 311 -5.98 -11.83 18.89
N ARG A 312 -5.37 -12.08 17.72
CA ARG A 312 -4.12 -11.46 17.31
C ARG A 312 -4.34 -10.03 16.81
N LEU A 313 -4.05 -9.05 17.66
CA LEU A 313 -4.19 -7.63 17.33
C LEU A 313 -3.00 -7.13 16.49
N LEU A 314 -3.25 -6.55 15.30
CA LEU A 314 -2.22 -6.06 14.39
C LEU A 314 -2.52 -4.64 13.85
N GLN A 315 -1.65 -3.67 14.11
CA GLN A 315 -1.77 -2.36 13.48
C GLN A 315 -1.51 -2.44 11.97
N ALA A 316 -2.54 -2.21 11.16
CA ALA A 316 -2.47 -2.31 9.70
C ALA A 316 -1.44 -1.37 9.06
N THR A 317 -1.21 -0.16 9.60
CA THR A 317 -0.15 0.74 9.09
C THR A 317 1.27 0.24 9.38
N SER A 318 1.43 -0.60 10.42
CA SER A 318 2.71 -1.20 10.79
C SER A 318 2.92 -2.55 10.09
N TYR A 319 1.88 -3.37 9.96
CA TYR A 319 1.93 -4.73 9.43
C TYR A 319 1.23 -4.93 8.06
N ALA A 320 1.09 -3.87 7.25
CA ALA A 320 0.67 -3.96 5.84
C ALA A 320 1.63 -4.81 4.96
N GLU A 321 2.86 -5.03 5.45
CA GLU A 321 3.99 -5.68 4.80
C GLU A 321 4.66 -6.62 5.83
N GLY A 322 5.38 -7.66 5.38
CA GLY A 322 6.23 -8.50 6.25
C GLY A 322 5.53 -9.51 7.18
N ILE A 323 4.20 -9.66 7.14
CA ILE A 323 3.50 -10.74 7.87
C ILE A 323 2.72 -11.66 6.91
N ASP A 324 2.79 -12.95 7.20
CA ASP A 324 1.94 -14.01 6.65
C ASP A 324 0.80 -14.31 7.62
N LEU A 325 -0.43 -14.42 7.11
CA LEU A 325 -1.61 -14.78 7.90
C LEU A 325 -2.35 -16.01 7.34
N SER A 326 -1.79 -16.78 6.40
CA SER A 326 -2.55 -17.85 5.72
C SER A 326 -3.02 -18.99 6.63
N GLY A 327 -2.40 -19.16 7.80
CA GLY A 327 -2.80 -20.12 8.84
C GLY A 327 -3.89 -19.64 9.80
N TYR A 328 -4.43 -18.43 9.64
CA TYR A 328 -5.56 -17.93 10.43
C TYR A 328 -6.88 -18.17 9.69
N SER A 329 -7.92 -18.56 10.42
CA SER A 329 -9.27 -18.73 9.84
C SER A 329 -9.89 -17.38 9.53
N THR A 330 -9.84 -16.45 10.49
CA THR A 330 -10.69 -15.24 10.50
C THR A 330 -9.85 -13.96 10.47
N LEU A 331 -10.08 -13.09 9.48
CA LEU A 331 -9.42 -11.79 9.37
C LEU A 331 -10.44 -10.65 9.46
N VAL A 332 -10.41 -9.91 10.58
CA VAL A 332 -11.32 -8.81 10.88
C VAL A 332 -10.62 -7.46 10.68
N ILE A 333 -11.26 -6.56 9.96
CA ILE A 333 -10.84 -5.18 9.74
C ILE A 333 -11.70 -4.25 10.62
N TYR A 334 -11.15 -3.92 11.80
CA TYR A 334 -11.79 -3.01 12.77
C TYR A 334 -11.92 -1.59 12.21
N SER A 335 -10.87 -1.14 11.51
CA SER A 335 -10.80 0.16 10.85
C SER A 335 -9.93 0.09 9.59
N GLN A 336 -10.50 0.57 8.47
CA GLN A 336 -9.81 0.60 7.18
C GLN A 336 -8.94 1.87 7.07
N ASP A 337 -7.80 1.78 6.40
CA ASP A 337 -6.99 2.98 6.12
C ASP A 337 -7.30 3.56 4.73
N PHE A 338 -6.98 4.83 4.55
CA PHE A 338 -7.46 5.64 3.43
C PHE A 338 -6.75 5.36 2.08
N SER A 339 -5.93 4.31 1.98
CA SER A 339 -5.08 3.99 0.82
C SER A 339 -5.46 2.69 0.10
N THR A 340 -5.59 2.74 -1.23
CA THR A 340 -5.94 1.60 -2.09
C THR A 340 -4.86 0.52 -2.11
N ALA A 341 -3.59 0.91 -2.21
CA ALA A 341 -2.46 -0.01 -2.23
C ALA A 341 -2.40 -0.83 -0.92
N ARG A 342 -2.61 -0.17 0.22
CA ARG A 342 -2.64 -0.83 1.54
C ARG A 342 -3.86 -1.72 1.73
N HIS A 343 -5.04 -1.32 1.23
CA HIS A 343 -6.23 -2.19 1.19
C HIS A 343 -5.94 -3.50 0.45
N THR A 344 -5.37 -3.42 -0.76
CA THR A 344 -4.97 -4.60 -1.55
C THR A 344 -3.90 -5.43 -0.84
N GLN A 345 -2.89 -4.80 -0.24
CA GLN A 345 -1.84 -5.47 0.55
C GLN A 345 -2.35 -6.10 1.85
N ARG A 346 -3.46 -5.60 2.40
CA ARG A 346 -4.07 -6.10 3.64
C ARG A 346 -4.95 -7.32 3.39
N ARG A 347 -5.88 -7.24 2.44
CA ARG A 347 -6.78 -8.37 2.11
C ARG A 347 -6.04 -9.60 1.57
N ALA A 348 -4.90 -9.39 0.91
CA ALA A 348 -4.04 -10.48 0.43
C ALA A 348 -3.24 -11.24 1.52
N ARG A 349 -3.36 -10.90 2.82
CA ARG A 349 -2.48 -11.47 3.86
C ARG A 349 -2.71 -12.96 4.16
N GLN A 350 -3.92 -13.47 3.94
CA GLN A 350 -4.23 -14.91 4.03
C GLN A 350 -3.93 -15.69 2.74
N ALA A 351 -3.69 -15.00 1.60
CA ALA A 351 -3.52 -15.68 0.31
C ALA A 351 -2.21 -16.48 0.25
N ASN A 352 -2.32 -17.76 -0.10
CA ASN A 352 -1.21 -18.70 -0.19
C ASN A 352 -1.60 -19.80 -1.19
N MET A 353 -0.67 -20.27 -2.03
CA MET A 353 -0.95 -21.33 -3.00
C MET A 353 -1.33 -22.66 -2.34
N GLY A 354 -0.90 -22.88 -1.08
CA GLY A 354 -1.25 -24.07 -0.30
C GLY A 354 -2.52 -23.93 0.56
N ARG A 355 -3.36 -22.90 0.36
CA ARG A 355 -4.61 -22.72 1.12
C ARG A 355 -5.81 -23.16 0.29
N THR A 356 -6.49 -24.20 0.78
CA THR A 356 -7.73 -24.78 0.22
C THR A 356 -9.01 -24.22 0.87
N ASP A 357 -8.89 -23.34 1.86
CA ASP A 357 -10.02 -22.67 2.53
C ASP A 357 -10.32 -21.29 1.92
N PRO A 358 -11.60 -20.90 1.75
CA PRO A 358 -12.00 -19.55 1.36
C PRO A 358 -11.34 -18.45 2.21
N ILE A 359 -11.23 -17.25 1.64
CA ILE A 359 -10.54 -16.12 2.28
C ILE A 359 -11.53 -14.97 2.51
N ASP A 360 -12.29 -15.06 3.60
CA ASP A 360 -13.21 -14.02 4.03
C ASP A 360 -12.47 -12.92 4.80
N VAL A 361 -12.59 -11.67 4.34
CA VAL A 361 -12.00 -10.50 4.98
C VAL A 361 -13.14 -9.61 5.51
N HIS A 362 -13.36 -9.64 6.82
CA HIS A 362 -14.55 -9.07 7.47
C HIS A 362 -14.37 -7.59 7.82
N TYR A 363 -15.05 -6.68 7.12
CA TYR A 363 -14.99 -5.23 7.38
C TYR A 363 -16.09 -4.80 8.35
N ILE A 364 -15.69 -4.23 9.50
CA ILE A 364 -16.62 -3.71 10.51
C ILE A 364 -16.86 -2.23 10.23
N LEU A 365 -17.99 -1.93 9.58
CA LEU A 365 -18.39 -0.61 9.10
C LEU A 365 -19.54 -0.07 9.94
N VAL A 366 -19.64 1.25 10.09
CA VAL A 366 -20.79 1.90 10.73
C VAL A 366 -21.83 2.27 9.68
N LYS A 367 -23.10 1.93 9.93
CA LYS A 367 -24.24 2.26 9.06
C LYS A 367 -24.40 3.77 8.96
N LYS A 368 -24.43 4.31 7.73
CA LYS A 368 -24.28 5.75 7.40
C LYS A 368 -22.97 6.43 7.86
N GLY A 369 -22.04 5.70 8.49
CA GLY A 369 -20.79 6.24 9.01
C GLY A 369 -19.73 6.52 7.93
N ILE A 370 -18.62 7.12 8.36
CA ILE A 370 -17.48 7.46 7.52
C ILE A 370 -16.69 6.21 7.13
N SER A 371 -16.61 5.17 7.99
CA SER A 371 -16.01 3.89 7.59
C SER A 371 -16.68 3.27 6.35
N ALA A 372 -18.01 3.42 6.20
CA ALA A 372 -18.71 3.00 4.99
C ALA A 372 -18.33 3.84 3.75
N GLN A 373 -18.07 5.14 3.90
CA GLN A 373 -17.56 6.00 2.82
C GLN A 373 -16.11 5.64 2.42
N VAL A 374 -15.27 5.35 3.42
CA VAL A 374 -13.88 4.89 3.23
C VAL A 374 -13.89 3.59 2.45
N TYR A 375 -14.66 2.59 2.88
CA TYR A 375 -14.79 1.32 2.15
C TYR A 375 -15.33 1.52 0.72
N LYS A 376 -16.42 2.28 0.56
CA LYS A 376 -16.99 2.59 -0.76
C LYS A 376 -15.98 3.28 -1.69
N THR A 377 -15.03 4.03 -1.16
CA THR A 377 -14.05 4.77 -1.98
C THR A 377 -12.76 3.98 -2.23
N VAL A 378 -12.18 3.39 -1.18
CA VAL A 378 -10.93 2.63 -1.23
C VAL A 378 -11.14 1.24 -1.82
N SER A 379 -12.16 0.51 -1.36
CA SER A 379 -12.43 -0.87 -1.77
C SER A 379 -13.23 -0.95 -3.07
N VAL A 380 -14.26 -0.11 -3.25
CA VAL A 380 -15.15 -0.19 -4.42
C VAL A 380 -14.74 0.77 -5.55
N LYS A 381 -14.67 2.10 -5.31
CA LYS A 381 -14.22 3.07 -6.33
C LYS A 381 -12.71 2.97 -6.68
N LYS A 382 -11.94 2.12 -5.96
CA LYS A 382 -10.47 1.97 -6.04
C LYS A 382 -9.71 3.30 -6.07
N LYS A 383 -10.11 4.25 -5.23
CA LYS A 383 -9.48 5.58 -5.08
C LYS A 383 -9.10 5.85 -3.62
N ASN A 384 -8.02 6.58 -3.40
CA ASN A 384 -7.62 6.99 -2.05
C ASN A 384 -8.66 7.96 -1.47
N PHE A 385 -9.01 7.79 -0.20
CA PHE A 385 -10.03 8.63 0.45
C PHE A 385 -9.37 9.90 1.01
N VAL A 386 -9.60 11.00 0.32
CA VAL A 386 -9.00 12.32 0.56
C VAL A 386 -10.08 13.36 0.87
N ASP A 387 -9.70 14.59 1.22
CA ASP A 387 -10.63 15.62 1.71
C ASP A 387 -11.72 15.99 0.68
N THR A 388 -11.42 15.88 -0.61
CA THR A 388 -12.35 16.17 -1.72
C THR A 388 -13.35 15.06 -2.03
N VAL A 389 -13.32 13.94 -1.30
CA VAL A 389 -14.26 12.80 -1.45
C VAL A 389 -14.88 12.36 -0.11
N PHE A 390 -14.72 13.18 0.94
CA PHE A 390 -15.39 13.00 2.22
C PHE A 390 -16.74 13.73 2.20
N GLU A 391 -17.82 13.01 2.49
CA GLU A 391 -19.19 13.51 2.52
C GLU A 391 -19.63 13.63 3.99
N ARG A 392 -20.24 14.75 4.41
CA ARG A 392 -20.84 14.86 5.75
C ARG A 392 -22.22 14.21 5.75
N LEU A 393 -22.38 13.13 6.50
CA LEU A 393 -23.61 12.34 6.62
C LEU A 393 -24.24 12.53 8.00
N VAL A 394 -25.59 12.48 8.05
CA VAL A 394 -26.43 12.73 9.24
C VAL A 394 -27.49 11.62 9.40
#